data_AF-A0A520A0A3-F1
#
_entry.id   AF-A0A520A0A3-F1
#
_cell.length_a   1.000
_cell.length_b   1.000
_cell.length_c   1.000
_cell.angle_alpha   90.00
_cell.angle_beta   90.00
_cell.angle_gamma   90.00
#
_symmetry.space_group_name_H-M   'P 1'
#
loop_
_entity.id
_entity.type
_entity.pdbx_description
1 polymer ?
#
loop_
_entity_poly.entity_id
_entity_poly.type
_entity_poly.pdbx_seq_one_letter_code
_entity_poly.pdbx_strand_id
1 'polypeptide(L)'
;LDIDVDGQITGLVNNLRAKKLSIKSGKATYIKGDFILKGLPKWKETFMDLKIEMAGTNKRDLDEVLGGITGSKKKLIPSIVDKFGNINFNGSFTGFQNDFIAYGEFKTKLGRIVSDVNMKIDKNDVPSYTGSVKTFDFNLGNLLDEKSLGRITSSLNVKGRGTELKHLSEKLSGDVEYIDFNNYRYRNVKVDGTFDKKYFDGKLSINDKNIKLIFDGGVNLNPKLPVFNFNATITGARLKALNLLKDSLMVDAKFNTNFSGTNLNNIEGRLRIQEITLRNPKGTYSIDSVELSANGAGVARNLTIKSDILDASINGKYDLNSIGSYYKAIAKTYIPSFQTKIIKYNEQI
;
A
#
# COMPACT_ATOMS: atom_id res chain seq x y z
N LEU A 1 -11.07 35.02 -12.33
CA LEU A 1 -10.29 34.53 -11.16
C LEU A 1 -10.13 35.73 -10.27
N ASP A 2 -10.89 35.81 -9.19
CA ASP A 2 -10.75 36.91 -8.24
C ASP A 2 -9.55 36.62 -7.35
N ILE A 3 -8.64 37.59 -7.23
CA ILE A 3 -7.41 37.47 -6.45
C ILE A 3 -7.41 38.63 -5.44
N ASP A 4 -7.32 38.29 -4.16
CA ASP A 4 -7.13 39.23 -3.07
C ASP A 4 -5.67 39.12 -2.59
N VAL A 5 -4.98 40.26 -2.50
CA VAL A 5 -3.55 40.32 -2.16
C VAL A 5 -3.33 41.42 -1.13
N ASP A 6 -2.74 41.04 0.01
CA ASP A 6 -2.31 41.94 1.08
C ASP A 6 -0.86 41.63 1.46
N GLY A 7 -0.10 42.64 1.87
CA GLY A 7 1.29 42.49 2.33
C GLY A 7 2.28 43.46 1.70
N GLN A 8 3.56 43.28 2.00
CA GLN A 8 4.64 44.18 1.55
C GLN A 8 5.51 43.50 0.50
N ILE A 9 5.54 44.05 -0.71
CA ILE A 9 6.40 43.57 -1.81
C ILE A 9 7.46 44.63 -2.10
N THR A 10 8.74 44.22 -2.11
CA THR A 10 9.89 45.08 -2.39
C THR A 10 10.88 44.42 -3.34
N GLY A 11 11.75 45.21 -3.96
CA GLY A 11 12.78 44.73 -4.88
C GLY A 11 12.38 44.83 -6.35
N LEU A 12 13.30 44.38 -7.22
CA LEU A 12 13.09 44.33 -8.67
C LEU A 12 12.32 43.05 -9.03
N VAL A 13 11.70 43.01 -10.22
CA VAL A 13 10.99 41.82 -10.71
C VAL A 13 11.89 40.58 -10.66
N ASN A 14 13.15 40.69 -11.06
CA ASN A 14 14.10 39.58 -11.05
C ASN A 14 14.65 39.19 -9.67
N ASN A 15 14.31 39.93 -8.60
CA ASN A 15 14.72 39.68 -7.21
C ASN A 15 13.69 40.28 -6.26
N LEU A 16 12.52 39.66 -6.22
CA LEU A 16 11.34 40.11 -5.50
C LEU A 16 11.32 39.52 -4.08
N ARG A 17 11.00 40.36 -3.11
CA ARG A 17 10.84 39.97 -1.71
C ARG A 17 9.47 40.38 -1.22
N ALA A 18 8.70 39.43 -0.72
CA ALA A 18 7.40 39.65 -0.11
C ALA A 18 7.47 39.32 1.38
N LYS A 19 6.95 40.21 2.23
CA LYS A 19 6.83 40.02 3.67
C LYS A 19 5.38 40.09 4.09
N LYS A 20 4.97 39.16 4.96
CA LYS A 20 3.59 39.02 5.44
C LYS A 20 2.59 39.01 4.27
N LEU A 21 2.97 38.40 3.15
CA LEU A 21 2.11 38.32 1.98
C LEU A 21 0.97 37.37 2.29
N SER A 22 -0.26 37.80 2.01
CA SER A 22 -1.48 37.02 2.07
C SER A 22 -2.14 37.09 0.71
N ILE A 23 -2.26 35.95 0.03
CA ILE A 23 -2.98 35.83 -1.25
C ILE A 23 -4.16 34.90 -1.04
N LYS A 24 -5.34 35.30 -1.50
CA LYS A 24 -6.50 34.42 -1.64
C LYS A 24 -6.92 34.37 -3.10
N SER A 25 -7.28 33.19 -3.57
CA SER A 25 -7.73 32.96 -4.93
C SER A 25 -8.70 31.79 -4.97
N GLY A 26 -9.60 31.78 -5.96
CA GLY A 26 -10.63 30.76 -6.07
C GLY A 26 -11.55 30.74 -4.85
N LYS A 27 -12.01 29.54 -4.46
CA LYS A 27 -12.96 29.36 -3.35
C LYS A 27 -12.33 28.86 -2.06
N ALA A 28 -11.15 28.25 -2.14
CA ALA A 28 -10.50 27.58 -1.00
C ALA A 28 -8.99 27.79 -0.93
N THR A 29 -8.39 28.48 -1.91
CA THR A 29 -6.95 28.67 -2.01
C THR A 29 -6.55 29.95 -1.31
N TYR A 30 -5.68 29.81 -0.32
CA TYR A 30 -5.03 30.92 0.32
C TYR A 30 -3.60 30.54 0.69
N ILE A 31 -2.72 31.54 0.72
CA ILE A 31 -1.34 31.38 1.13
C ILE A 31 -0.90 32.63 1.89
N LYS A 32 -0.26 32.43 3.03
CA LYS A 32 0.28 33.46 3.91
C LYS A 32 1.72 33.15 4.27
N GLY A 33 2.62 34.12 4.11
CA GLY A 33 4.02 33.93 4.47
C GLY A 33 5.00 35.00 3.95
N ASP A 34 6.28 34.67 4.05
CA ASP A 34 7.40 35.48 3.56
C ASP A 34 8.05 34.77 2.37
N PHE A 35 8.16 35.45 1.22
CA PHE A 35 8.58 34.85 -0.04
C PHE A 35 9.76 35.61 -0.65
N ILE A 36 10.73 34.86 -1.18
CA ILE A 36 11.83 35.38 -1.98
C ILE A 36 11.78 34.68 -3.32
N LEU A 37 11.64 35.48 -4.40
CA LEU A 37 11.59 35.00 -5.77
C LEU A 37 12.73 35.64 -6.56
N LYS A 38 13.60 34.82 -7.17
CA LYS A 38 14.74 35.30 -7.98
C LYS A 38 14.66 34.71 -9.37
N GLY A 39 14.65 35.55 -10.40
CA GLY A 39 14.64 35.13 -11.81
C GLY A 39 13.33 35.37 -12.57
N LEU A 40 12.30 35.93 -11.94
CA LEU A 40 11.10 36.36 -12.68
C LEU A 40 11.45 37.41 -13.76
N PRO A 41 10.71 37.46 -14.88
CA PRO A 41 9.52 36.65 -15.21
C PRO A 41 9.84 35.27 -15.81
N LYS A 42 11.12 34.85 -15.85
CA LYS A 42 11.50 33.52 -16.35
C LYS A 42 11.12 32.43 -15.35
N TRP A 43 9.84 32.05 -15.33
CA TRP A 43 9.26 31.10 -14.37
C TRP A 43 10.04 29.79 -14.24
N LYS A 44 10.49 29.21 -15.35
CA LYS A 44 11.25 27.95 -15.35
C LYS A 44 12.63 28.05 -14.68
N GLU A 45 13.21 29.25 -14.63
CA GLU A 45 14.51 29.56 -14.02
C GLU A 45 14.34 30.25 -12.65
N THR A 46 13.10 30.43 -12.18
CA THR A 46 12.82 31.18 -10.96
C THR A 46 13.11 30.32 -9.74
N PHE A 47 14.10 30.74 -8.96
CA PHE A 47 14.36 30.20 -7.63
C PHE A 47 13.36 30.78 -6.64
N MET A 48 12.77 29.91 -5.83
CA MET A 48 11.78 30.22 -4.81
C MET A 48 12.31 29.81 -3.44
N ASP A 49 12.25 30.72 -2.48
CA ASP A 49 12.43 30.44 -1.06
C ASP A 49 11.21 31.00 -0.32
N LEU A 50 10.29 30.10 0.02
CA LEU A 50 8.98 30.42 0.54
C LEU A 50 8.88 29.91 1.97
N LYS A 51 8.72 30.81 2.93
CA LYS A 51 8.36 30.49 4.31
C LYS A 51 6.85 30.65 4.45
N ILE A 52 6.15 29.54 4.52
CA ILE A 52 4.69 29.48 4.51
C ILE A 52 4.20 29.31 5.95
N GLU A 53 3.63 30.39 6.49
CA GLU A 53 2.96 30.38 7.78
C GLU A 53 1.69 29.54 7.71
N MET A 54 0.92 29.72 6.62
CA MET A 54 -0.31 29.00 6.40
C MET A 54 -0.63 28.98 4.91
N ALA A 55 -0.91 27.81 4.36
CA ALA A 55 -1.55 27.67 3.07
C ALA A 55 -2.73 26.73 3.21
N GLY A 56 -3.77 26.96 2.44
CA GLY A 56 -4.87 26.01 2.29
C GLY A 56 -5.33 25.95 0.86
N THR A 57 -5.72 24.78 0.39
CA THR A 57 -6.25 24.57 -0.96
C THR A 57 -6.96 23.20 -1.06
N ASN A 58 -7.49 22.88 -2.23
CA ASN A 58 -7.91 21.53 -2.61
C ASN A 58 -7.68 21.31 -4.10
N LYS A 59 -7.83 20.07 -4.58
CA LYS A 59 -7.58 19.74 -5.99
C LYS A 59 -8.36 20.64 -6.96
N ARG A 60 -9.66 20.83 -6.72
CA ARG A 60 -10.52 21.60 -7.63
C ARG A 60 -10.01 23.03 -7.78
N ASP A 61 -9.67 23.65 -6.67
CA ASP A 61 -9.22 25.03 -6.63
C ASP A 61 -7.79 25.16 -7.21
N LEU A 62 -6.90 24.21 -6.95
CA LEU A 62 -5.58 24.17 -7.61
C LEU A 62 -5.70 24.05 -9.13
N ASP A 63 -6.57 23.19 -9.65
CA ASP A 63 -6.78 23.06 -11.10
C ASP A 63 -7.32 24.39 -11.70
N GLU A 64 -8.22 25.09 -11.00
CA GLU A 64 -8.76 26.39 -11.42
C GLU A 64 -7.71 27.51 -11.38
N VAL A 65 -6.97 27.62 -10.28
CA VAL A 65 -5.92 28.64 -10.08
C VAL A 65 -4.77 28.44 -11.08
N LEU A 66 -4.27 27.21 -11.23
CA LEU A 66 -3.20 26.91 -12.18
C LEU A 66 -3.66 27.10 -13.62
N GLY A 67 -4.91 26.74 -13.95
CA GLY A 67 -5.46 26.98 -15.27
C GLY A 67 -5.56 28.47 -15.60
N GLY A 68 -5.96 29.29 -14.61
CA GLY A 68 -5.99 30.75 -14.73
C GLY A 68 -4.61 31.39 -14.91
N ILE A 69 -3.58 30.91 -14.19
CA ILE A 69 -2.22 31.45 -14.25
C ILE A 69 -1.49 31.01 -15.53
N THR A 70 -1.64 29.75 -15.93
CA THR A 70 -0.89 29.17 -17.06
C THR A 70 -1.60 29.32 -18.41
N GLY A 71 -2.90 29.65 -18.40
CA GLY A 71 -3.76 29.60 -19.58
C GLY A 71 -4.05 28.17 -20.08
N SER A 72 -3.59 27.14 -19.36
CA SER A 72 -3.77 25.74 -19.72
C SER A 72 -5.08 25.20 -19.19
N LYS A 73 -5.84 24.50 -20.03
CA LYS A 73 -7.02 23.72 -19.60
C LYS A 73 -6.69 22.29 -19.16
N LYS A 74 -5.41 21.91 -19.17
CA LYS A 74 -4.96 20.58 -18.74
C LYS A 74 -5.13 20.48 -17.22
N LYS A 75 -5.72 19.37 -16.75
CA LYS A 75 -5.68 19.04 -15.31
C LYS A 75 -4.24 18.68 -14.95
N LEU A 76 -3.54 19.64 -14.33
CA LEU A 76 -2.13 19.51 -13.99
C LEU A 76 -1.93 18.75 -12.67
N ILE A 77 -2.94 18.76 -11.80
CA ILE A 77 -2.86 18.10 -10.49
C ILE A 77 -3.22 16.62 -10.61
N PRO A 78 -2.38 15.69 -10.12
CA PRO A 78 -2.67 14.26 -10.12
C PRO A 78 -4.03 13.92 -9.47
N SER A 79 -4.71 12.90 -9.99
CA SER A 79 -6.03 12.47 -9.49
C SER A 79 -6.00 12.06 -8.01
N ILE A 80 -4.88 11.48 -7.55
CA ILE A 80 -4.70 11.06 -6.16
C ILE A 80 -4.86 12.21 -5.15
N VAL A 81 -4.59 13.46 -5.55
CA VAL A 81 -4.71 14.65 -4.69
C VAL A 81 -6.16 14.88 -4.26
N ASP A 82 -7.15 14.43 -5.04
CA ASP A 82 -8.57 14.54 -4.70
C ASP A 82 -8.89 13.88 -3.35
N LYS A 83 -8.22 12.77 -3.04
CA LYS A 83 -8.46 11.97 -1.83
C LYS A 83 -8.09 12.72 -0.55
N PHE A 84 -7.17 13.69 -0.63
CA PHE A 84 -6.75 14.49 0.51
C PHE A 84 -7.80 15.53 0.92
N GLY A 85 -8.77 15.86 0.05
CA GLY A 85 -9.80 16.87 0.31
C GLY A 85 -9.20 18.27 0.46
N ASN A 86 -9.60 19.00 1.50
CA ASN A 86 -8.94 20.25 1.85
C ASN A 86 -7.58 19.96 2.49
N ILE A 87 -6.55 20.60 1.97
CA ILE A 87 -5.16 20.46 2.39
C ILE A 87 -4.77 21.78 3.04
N ASN A 88 -4.37 21.74 4.30
CA ASN A 88 -3.70 22.86 4.96
C ASN A 88 -2.22 22.52 5.13
N PHE A 89 -1.35 23.48 4.85
CA PHE A 89 0.10 23.33 4.91
C PHE A 89 0.74 24.46 5.71
N ASN A 90 1.75 24.13 6.49
CA ASN A 90 2.70 25.08 7.06
C ASN A 90 4.12 24.53 6.89
N GLY A 91 5.10 25.39 6.64
CA GLY A 91 6.48 24.95 6.42
C GLY A 91 7.24 25.81 5.44
N SER A 92 8.17 25.21 4.71
CA SER A 92 9.02 25.87 3.74
C SER A 92 9.08 25.13 2.42
N PHE A 93 9.15 25.90 1.34
CA PHE A 93 9.43 25.43 0.00
C PHE A 93 10.68 26.14 -0.51
N THR A 94 11.69 25.38 -0.92
CA THR A 94 12.94 25.96 -1.42
C THR A 94 13.40 25.24 -2.68
N GLY A 95 13.65 25.99 -3.75
CA GLY A 95 14.16 25.46 -5.02
C GLY A 95 13.45 26.03 -6.25
N PHE A 96 13.42 25.26 -7.32
CA PHE A 96 12.77 25.60 -8.59
C PHE A 96 11.46 24.82 -8.72
N GLN A 97 10.59 25.24 -9.64
CA GLN A 97 9.30 24.56 -9.88
C GLN A 97 9.41 23.04 -10.14
N ASN A 98 10.56 22.57 -10.64
CA ASN A 98 10.81 21.17 -11.02
C ASN A 98 11.92 20.50 -10.19
N ASP A 99 12.54 21.19 -9.23
CA ASP A 99 13.50 20.63 -8.28
C ASP A 99 13.45 21.44 -6.99
N PHE A 100 12.76 20.91 -5.99
CA PHE A 100 12.50 21.64 -4.75
C PHE A 100 12.49 20.72 -3.53
N ILE A 101 12.71 21.33 -2.38
CA ILE A 101 12.53 20.72 -1.07
C ILE A 101 11.24 21.26 -0.47
N ALA A 102 10.36 20.35 -0.05
CA ALA A 102 9.15 20.65 0.68
C ALA A 102 9.27 20.09 2.11
N TYR A 103 9.56 20.99 3.05
CA TYR A 103 9.62 20.68 4.46
C TYR A 103 8.40 21.27 5.15
N GLY A 104 7.65 20.47 5.91
CA GLY A 104 6.50 21.01 6.64
C GLY A 104 5.46 19.99 7.02
N GLU A 105 4.32 20.50 7.47
CA GLU A 105 3.20 19.72 7.93
C GLU A 105 1.98 19.93 7.03
N PHE A 106 1.39 18.83 6.57
CA PHE A 106 0.11 18.78 5.89
C PHE A 106 -0.97 18.25 6.82
N LYS A 107 -2.11 18.94 6.88
CA LYS A 107 -3.33 18.47 7.53
C LYS A 107 -4.42 18.31 6.48
N THR A 108 -4.96 17.10 6.37
CA THR A 108 -5.85 16.72 5.28
C THR A 108 -7.01 15.88 5.81
N LYS A 109 -8.00 15.57 4.96
CA LYS A 109 -9.08 14.63 5.28
C LYS A 109 -8.56 13.23 5.64
N LEU A 110 -7.40 12.84 5.10
CA LEU A 110 -6.81 11.53 5.35
C LEU A 110 -6.06 11.48 6.68
N GLY A 111 -5.60 12.61 7.20
CA GLY A 111 -4.81 12.68 8.42
C GLY A 111 -3.68 13.69 8.28
N ARG A 112 -2.68 13.56 9.15
CA ARG A 112 -1.56 14.50 9.27
C ARG A 112 -0.27 13.88 8.75
N ILE A 113 0.46 14.63 7.94
CA ILE A 113 1.74 14.23 7.36
C ILE A 113 2.76 15.30 7.70
N VAL A 114 3.95 14.89 8.12
CA VAL A 114 5.13 15.77 8.19
C VAL A 114 6.14 15.26 7.18
N SER A 115 6.56 16.13 6.26
CA SER A 115 7.51 15.78 5.21
C SER A 115 8.80 16.57 5.33
N ASP A 116 9.88 15.93 4.92
CA ASP A 116 11.12 16.56 4.49
C ASP A 116 11.55 15.84 3.22
N VAL A 117 11.06 16.33 2.07
CA VAL A 117 11.15 15.63 0.79
C VAL A 117 11.72 16.56 -0.27
N ASN A 118 12.79 16.11 -0.93
CA ASN A 118 13.21 16.67 -2.21
C ASN A 118 12.39 16.01 -3.33
N MET A 119 11.78 16.82 -4.20
CA MET A 119 11.02 16.38 -5.35
C MET A 119 11.60 16.98 -6.63
N LYS A 120 11.75 16.14 -7.66
CA LYS A 120 12.21 16.53 -9.00
C LYS A 120 11.24 16.06 -10.06
N ILE A 121 10.91 16.92 -11.01
CA ILE A 121 9.99 16.63 -12.12
C ILE A 121 10.79 16.68 -13.41
N ASP A 122 10.79 15.57 -14.16
CA ASP A 122 11.50 15.50 -15.44
C ASP A 122 10.72 16.16 -16.59
N LYS A 123 11.31 16.16 -17.80
CA LYS A 123 10.71 16.77 -18.99
C LYS A 123 9.41 16.10 -19.45
N ASN A 124 9.12 14.89 -18.96
CA ASN A 124 7.93 14.11 -19.27
C ASN A 124 6.89 14.18 -18.14
N ASP A 125 7.00 15.17 -17.24
CA ASP A 125 6.14 15.35 -16.06
C ASP A 125 6.18 14.18 -15.07
N VAL A 126 7.22 13.34 -15.09
CA VAL A 126 7.31 12.19 -14.18
C VAL A 126 8.09 12.60 -12.93
N PRO A 127 7.45 12.61 -11.74
CA PRO A 127 8.10 13.01 -10.51
C PRO A 127 9.08 11.93 -10.03
N SER A 128 10.12 12.37 -9.34
CA SER A 128 10.96 11.57 -8.47
C SER A 128 11.10 12.28 -7.13
N TYR A 129 11.19 11.53 -6.05
CA TYR A 129 11.17 12.07 -4.70
C TYR A 129 12.10 11.28 -3.80
N THR A 130 12.74 11.97 -2.87
CA THR A 130 13.60 11.34 -1.86
C THR A 130 13.50 12.14 -0.57
N GLY A 131 13.32 11.47 0.56
CA GLY A 131 13.26 12.13 1.85
C GLY A 131 12.55 11.31 2.92
N SER A 132 12.16 12.00 4.00
CA SER A 132 11.45 11.40 5.12
C SER A 132 10.00 11.86 5.15
N VAL A 133 9.11 10.92 5.49
CA VAL A 133 7.67 11.14 5.62
C VAL A 133 7.22 10.52 6.93
N LYS A 134 6.65 11.34 7.79
CA LYS A 134 5.97 10.90 9.02
C LYS A 134 4.48 11.03 8.84
N THR A 135 3.74 10.00 9.20
CA THR A 135 2.28 9.99 9.15
C THR A 135 1.73 9.88 10.57
N PHE A 136 0.61 10.55 10.84
CA PHE A 136 -0.08 10.48 12.11
C PHE A 136 -1.57 10.24 11.86
N ASP A 137 -2.02 9.07 12.28
CA ASP A 137 -3.39 8.58 12.11
C ASP A 137 -3.93 8.74 10.68
N PHE A 138 -3.06 8.49 9.71
CA PHE A 138 -3.30 8.70 8.30
C PHE A 138 -4.10 7.54 7.70
N ASN A 139 -5.16 7.83 6.96
CA ASN A 139 -6.07 6.85 6.39
C ASN A 139 -5.53 6.30 5.06
N LEU A 140 -4.68 5.27 5.19
CA LEU A 140 -4.06 4.57 4.08
C LEU A 140 -5.08 3.81 3.24
N GLY A 141 -6.08 3.19 3.87
CA GLY A 141 -7.15 2.47 3.18
C GLY A 141 -7.89 3.34 2.16
N ASN A 142 -8.29 4.55 2.56
CA ASN A 142 -8.92 5.50 1.65
C ASN A 142 -7.96 6.01 0.57
N LEU A 143 -6.67 6.21 0.88
CA LEU A 143 -5.69 6.62 -0.12
C LEU A 143 -5.54 5.58 -1.23
N LEU A 144 -5.52 4.29 -0.87
CA LEU A 144 -5.28 3.17 -1.80
C LEU A 144 -6.55 2.50 -2.34
N ASP A 145 -7.73 2.92 -1.88
CA ASP A 145 -9.02 2.23 -2.13
C ASP A 145 -9.04 0.76 -1.67
N GLU A 146 -8.31 0.46 -0.59
CA GLU A 146 -8.17 -0.90 -0.08
C GLU A 146 -8.89 -1.06 1.26
N LYS A 147 -10.01 -1.80 1.25
CA LYS A 147 -10.90 -1.97 2.40
C LYS A 147 -10.28 -2.77 3.54
N SER A 148 -9.31 -3.63 3.24
CA SER A 148 -8.58 -4.37 4.26
C SER A 148 -7.62 -3.49 5.05
N LEU A 149 -7.23 -2.32 4.52
CA LEU A 149 -6.34 -1.37 5.17
C LEU A 149 -7.15 -0.25 5.87
N GLY A 150 -6.65 0.19 7.02
CA GLY A 150 -7.21 1.32 7.76
C GLY A 150 -6.21 2.45 7.92
N ARG A 151 -5.99 2.87 9.18
CA ARG A 151 -5.09 3.98 9.50
C ARG A 151 -3.67 3.51 9.81
N ILE A 152 -2.72 4.41 9.58
CA ILE A 152 -1.29 4.20 9.83
C ILE A 152 -0.68 5.41 10.56
N THR A 153 0.22 5.13 11.49
CA THR A 153 1.17 6.10 12.03
C THR A 153 2.57 5.54 11.83
N SER A 154 3.43 6.28 11.13
CA SER A 154 4.73 5.78 10.67
C SER A 154 5.78 6.89 10.54
N SER A 155 7.04 6.47 10.51
CA SER A 155 8.19 7.28 10.11
C SER A 155 8.96 6.52 9.04
N LEU A 156 8.84 6.96 7.80
CA LEU A 156 9.36 6.27 6.62
C LEU A 156 10.39 7.15 5.89
N ASN A 157 11.47 6.53 5.44
CA ASN A 157 12.33 7.07 4.40
C ASN A 157 11.86 6.52 3.06
N VAL A 158 11.67 7.41 2.09
CA VAL A 158 11.18 7.06 0.77
C VAL A 158 12.16 7.56 -0.28
N LYS A 159 12.39 6.74 -1.29
CA LYS A 159 13.03 7.13 -2.54
C LYS A 159 12.23 6.53 -3.67
N GLY A 160 11.56 7.35 -4.46
CA GLY A 160 10.69 6.84 -5.51
C GLY A 160 10.64 7.69 -6.76
N ARG A 161 9.99 7.12 -7.77
CA ARG A 161 9.79 7.69 -9.10
C ARG A 161 8.43 7.24 -9.64
N GLY A 162 7.68 8.21 -10.16
CA GLY A 162 6.32 8.03 -10.64
C GLY A 162 5.29 8.01 -9.51
N THR A 163 4.02 8.07 -9.90
CA THR A 163 2.86 8.01 -8.99
C THR A 163 1.84 6.95 -9.42
N GLU A 164 2.00 6.38 -10.60
CA GLU A 164 1.11 5.35 -11.14
C GLU A 164 1.72 3.96 -10.95
N LEU A 165 0.95 3.00 -10.44
CA LEU A 165 1.41 1.65 -10.09
C LEU A 165 2.18 0.94 -11.22
N LYS A 166 1.81 1.20 -12.49
CA LYS A 166 2.47 0.61 -13.67
C LYS A 166 3.90 1.12 -13.88
N HIS A 167 4.19 2.34 -13.44
CA HIS A 167 5.46 3.05 -13.65
C HIS A 167 6.17 3.37 -12.33
N LEU A 168 5.61 2.91 -11.22
CA LEU A 168 6.09 3.19 -9.88
C LEU A 168 7.38 2.39 -9.62
N SER A 169 8.40 3.10 -9.18
CA SER A 169 9.63 2.54 -8.63
C SER A 169 9.86 3.20 -7.28
N GLU A 170 9.84 2.44 -6.19
CA GLU A 170 9.93 2.93 -4.82
C GLU A 170 10.89 2.05 -4.01
N LYS A 171 11.71 2.69 -3.18
CA LYS A 171 12.39 2.07 -2.05
C LYS A 171 11.87 2.74 -0.79
N LEU A 172 11.42 1.94 0.16
CA LEU A 172 10.87 2.40 1.42
C LEU A 172 11.54 1.67 2.58
N SER A 173 11.88 2.40 3.64
CA SER A 173 12.35 1.80 4.88
C SER A 173 11.93 2.63 6.08
N GLY A 174 11.66 1.98 7.21
CA GLY A 174 11.36 2.70 8.45
C GLY A 174 10.51 1.92 9.43
N ASP A 175 10.01 2.67 10.41
CA ASP A 175 9.23 2.16 11.53
C ASP A 175 7.77 2.60 11.38
N VAL A 176 6.87 1.66 11.63
CA VAL A 176 5.43 1.85 11.64
C VAL A 176 4.97 1.56 13.07
N GLU A 177 4.56 2.61 13.78
CA GLU A 177 4.07 2.50 15.15
C GLU A 177 2.82 1.63 15.19
N TYR A 178 1.89 1.91 14.27
CA TYR A 178 0.78 1.01 14.00
C TYR A 178 0.28 1.11 12.57
N ILE A 179 -0.34 0.01 12.13
CA ILE A 179 -1.13 -0.08 10.90
C ILE A 179 -2.38 -0.93 11.16
N ASP A 180 -3.53 -0.44 10.71
CA ASP A 180 -4.78 -1.19 10.77
C ASP A 180 -4.89 -2.09 9.53
N PHE A 181 -5.04 -3.40 9.75
CA PHE A 181 -5.29 -4.39 8.70
C PHE A 181 -6.36 -5.38 9.16
N ASN A 182 -7.36 -5.66 8.31
CA ASN A 182 -8.49 -6.55 8.60
C ASN A 182 -9.13 -6.30 9.98
N ASN A 183 -9.43 -5.03 10.28
CA ASN A 183 -10.03 -4.58 11.54
C ASN A 183 -9.20 -4.89 12.80
N TYR A 184 -7.89 -5.12 12.66
CA TYR A 184 -6.94 -5.27 13.76
C TYR A 184 -5.80 -4.25 13.62
N ARG A 185 -5.40 -3.63 14.74
CA ARG A 185 -4.29 -2.69 14.79
C ARG A 185 -2.99 -3.43 15.12
N TYR A 186 -2.17 -3.66 14.12
CA TYR A 186 -0.82 -4.21 14.28
C TYR A 186 0.13 -3.11 14.76
N ARG A 187 1.04 -3.46 15.68
CA ARG A 187 1.99 -2.51 16.29
C ARG A 187 3.44 -2.95 16.11
N ASN A 188 4.35 -1.98 16.23
CA ASN A 188 5.80 -2.18 16.18
C ASN A 188 6.22 -2.93 14.91
N VAL A 189 5.87 -2.35 13.78
CA VAL A 189 6.16 -2.91 12.46
C VAL A 189 7.42 -2.24 11.92
N LYS A 190 8.37 -3.02 11.42
CA LYS A 190 9.52 -2.51 10.67
C LYS A 190 9.45 -3.01 9.25
N VAL A 191 9.72 -2.12 8.31
CA VAL A 191 9.68 -2.44 6.88
C VAL A 191 10.94 -1.93 6.20
N ASP A 192 11.47 -2.73 5.28
CA ASP A 192 12.53 -2.35 4.35
C ASP A 192 12.25 -3.09 3.05
N GLY A 193 11.89 -2.37 1.99
CA GLY A 193 11.48 -3.00 0.75
C GLY A 193 11.62 -2.11 -0.46
N THR A 194 11.59 -2.77 -1.60
CA THR A 194 11.57 -2.15 -2.92
C THR A 194 10.31 -2.59 -3.64
N PHE A 195 9.75 -1.67 -4.41
CA PHE A 195 8.66 -1.91 -5.33
C PHE A 195 9.07 -1.36 -6.68
N ASP A 196 9.33 -2.21 -7.67
CA ASP A 196 9.64 -1.79 -9.02
C ASP A 196 8.66 -2.42 -10.01
N LYS A 197 7.82 -1.59 -10.64
CA LYS A 197 6.89 -2.02 -11.70
C LYS A 197 6.13 -3.31 -11.33
N LYS A 198 5.43 -3.31 -10.20
CA LYS A 198 4.66 -4.47 -9.68
C LYS A 198 5.47 -5.67 -9.17
N TYR A 199 6.78 -5.53 -9.04
CA TYR A 199 7.62 -6.46 -8.30
C TYR A 199 7.94 -5.86 -6.92
N PHE A 200 7.47 -6.51 -5.87
CA PHE A 200 7.86 -6.21 -4.50
C PHE A 200 8.98 -7.16 -4.06
N ASP A 201 9.97 -6.65 -3.34
CA ASP A 201 10.99 -7.44 -2.66
C ASP A 201 11.38 -6.73 -1.37
N GLY A 202 11.32 -7.43 -0.24
CA GLY A 202 11.66 -6.81 1.03
C GLY A 202 11.48 -7.65 2.28
N LYS A 203 11.82 -7.00 3.38
CA LYS A 203 11.74 -7.51 4.75
C LYS A 203 10.67 -6.76 5.51
N LEU A 204 9.88 -7.52 6.26
CA LEU A 204 8.85 -7.00 7.15
C LEU A 204 8.97 -7.73 8.47
N SER A 205 8.95 -7.00 9.57
CA SER A 205 8.83 -7.60 10.90
C SER A 205 7.72 -6.94 11.69
N ILE A 206 7.00 -7.72 12.48
CA ILE A 206 5.93 -7.25 13.37
C ILE A 206 6.25 -7.79 14.76
N ASN A 207 6.28 -6.92 15.76
CA ASN A 207 6.40 -7.32 17.16
C ASN A 207 5.17 -6.83 17.94
N ASP A 208 4.04 -7.49 17.69
CA ASP A 208 2.75 -7.19 18.28
C ASP A 208 2.41 -8.17 19.41
N LYS A 209 1.55 -7.75 20.34
CA LYS A 209 1.11 -8.61 21.47
C LYS A 209 0.46 -9.92 21.03
N ASN A 210 -0.13 -9.98 19.83
CA ASN A 210 -0.86 -11.12 19.30
C ASN A 210 -0.16 -11.84 18.15
N ILE A 211 0.99 -11.35 17.70
CA ILE A 211 1.80 -11.98 16.65
C ILE A 211 3.22 -11.41 16.62
N LYS A 212 4.21 -12.30 16.52
CA LYS A 212 5.52 -11.94 15.98
C LYS A 212 5.63 -12.50 14.57
N LEU A 213 5.97 -11.64 13.62
CA LEU A 213 6.17 -12.01 12.23
C LEU A 213 7.57 -11.56 11.81
N ILE A 214 8.29 -12.42 11.11
CA ILE A 214 9.47 -12.08 10.32
C ILE A 214 9.20 -12.56 8.92
N PHE A 215 9.23 -11.68 7.93
CA PHE A 215 9.01 -11.97 6.53
C PHE A 215 10.21 -11.46 5.73
N ASP A 216 10.63 -12.26 4.75
CA ASP A 216 11.69 -11.93 3.80
C ASP A 216 11.37 -12.57 2.44
N GLY A 217 11.18 -11.75 1.42
CA GLY A 217 11.05 -12.22 0.04
C GLY A 217 10.28 -11.30 -0.87
N GLY A 218 9.93 -11.85 -2.03
CA GLY A 218 9.40 -11.11 -3.16
C GLY A 218 8.05 -11.60 -3.66
N VAL A 219 7.30 -10.65 -4.21
CA VAL A 219 6.00 -10.87 -4.86
C VAL A 219 6.02 -10.19 -6.23
N ASN A 220 5.91 -10.99 -7.29
CA ASN A 220 5.88 -10.50 -8.67
C ASN A 220 4.45 -10.54 -9.22
N LEU A 221 3.83 -9.38 -9.42
CA LEU A 221 2.48 -9.26 -9.98
C LEU A 221 2.49 -8.97 -11.50
N ASN A 222 3.64 -9.04 -12.17
CA ASN A 222 3.73 -8.83 -13.62
C ASN A 222 3.16 -10.00 -14.45
N PRO A 223 3.41 -11.28 -14.11
CA PRO A 223 2.85 -12.39 -14.87
C PRO A 223 1.34 -12.50 -14.67
N LYS A 224 0.66 -13.22 -15.58
CA LYS A 224 -0.79 -13.47 -15.49
C LYS A 224 -1.16 -14.17 -14.17
N LEU A 225 -0.31 -15.09 -13.71
CA LEU A 225 -0.38 -15.69 -12.39
C LEU A 225 0.74 -15.08 -11.54
N PRO A 226 0.41 -14.30 -10.50
CA PRO A 226 1.42 -13.70 -9.64
C PRO A 226 2.33 -14.76 -9.01
N VAL A 227 3.60 -14.43 -8.81
CA VAL A 227 4.62 -15.31 -8.22
C VAL A 227 4.95 -14.83 -6.81
N PHE A 228 4.96 -15.75 -5.85
CA PHE A 228 5.23 -15.51 -4.44
C PHE A 228 6.41 -16.38 -3.99
N ASN A 229 7.52 -15.72 -3.71
CA ASN A 229 8.75 -16.36 -3.27
C ASN A 229 9.22 -15.71 -1.97
N PHE A 230 8.84 -16.28 -0.84
CA PHE A 230 9.16 -15.70 0.46
C PHE A 230 9.40 -16.76 1.53
N ASN A 231 10.11 -16.33 2.55
CA ASN A 231 10.20 -16.98 3.83
C ASN A 231 9.43 -16.16 4.86
N ALA A 232 8.68 -16.83 5.73
CA ALA A 232 8.04 -16.17 6.86
C ALA A 232 8.14 -17.03 8.13
N THR A 233 8.41 -16.42 9.26
CA THR A 233 8.32 -17.05 10.57
C THR A 233 7.22 -16.35 11.35
N ILE A 234 6.23 -17.13 11.77
CA ILE A 234 5.15 -16.69 12.63
C ILE A 234 5.36 -17.30 14.00
N THR A 235 5.33 -16.48 15.04
CA THR A 235 5.40 -16.93 16.43
C THR A 235 4.25 -16.32 17.22
N GLY A 236 3.48 -17.20 17.86
CA GLY A 236 2.41 -16.88 18.78
C GLY A 236 1.23 -16.13 18.19
N ALA A 237 0.91 -16.36 16.91
CA ALA A 237 -0.22 -15.72 16.26
C ALA A 237 -1.55 -16.17 16.86
N ARG A 238 -2.24 -15.28 17.59
CA ARG A 238 -3.57 -15.54 18.16
C ARG A 238 -4.66 -15.20 17.15
N LEU A 239 -5.06 -16.16 16.32
CA LEU A 239 -5.89 -15.93 15.13
C LEU A 239 -7.27 -15.31 15.44
N LYS A 240 -7.87 -15.63 16.58
CA LYS A 240 -9.10 -14.96 17.03
C LYS A 240 -8.90 -13.49 17.38
N ALA A 241 -7.82 -13.18 18.08
CA ALA A 241 -7.52 -11.80 18.49
C ALA A 241 -7.12 -10.93 17.29
N LEU A 242 -6.54 -11.54 16.26
CA LEU A 242 -6.19 -10.91 14.98
C LEU A 242 -7.36 -10.81 14.00
N ASN A 243 -8.57 -11.25 14.40
CA ASN A 243 -9.77 -11.32 13.53
C ASN A 243 -9.60 -12.21 12.28
N LEU A 244 -8.69 -13.17 12.30
CA LEU A 244 -8.44 -14.09 11.18
C LEU A 244 -9.28 -15.36 11.26
N LEU A 245 -9.66 -15.80 12.47
CA LEU A 245 -10.56 -16.93 12.71
C LEU A 245 -11.56 -16.60 13.82
N LYS A 246 -12.70 -17.28 13.82
CA LYS A 246 -13.68 -17.16 14.92
C LYS A 246 -13.25 -17.94 16.17
N ASP A 247 -12.50 -19.01 15.97
CA ASP A 247 -12.09 -19.94 17.01
C ASP A 247 -10.75 -19.58 17.64
N SER A 248 -10.59 -19.93 18.91
CA SER A 248 -9.36 -19.68 19.67
C SER A 248 -8.27 -20.65 19.22
N LEU A 249 -7.46 -20.21 18.25
CA LEU A 249 -6.30 -20.92 17.74
C LEU A 249 -5.07 -20.01 17.81
N MET A 250 -3.99 -20.52 18.41
CA MET A 250 -2.67 -19.92 18.40
C MET A 250 -1.75 -20.75 17.49
N VAL A 251 -0.96 -20.07 16.65
CA VAL A 251 -0.11 -20.70 15.65
C VAL A 251 1.33 -20.21 15.77
N ASP A 252 2.25 -21.17 15.79
CA ASP A 252 3.68 -20.98 15.48
C ASP A 252 3.97 -21.78 14.20
N ALA A 253 4.66 -21.19 13.22
CA ALA A 253 5.01 -21.87 11.97
C ALA A 253 6.10 -21.13 11.18
N LYS A 254 6.89 -21.89 10.42
CA LYS A 254 7.82 -21.38 9.39
C LYS A 254 7.30 -21.70 8.00
N PHE A 255 7.26 -20.71 7.13
CA PHE A 255 6.82 -20.82 5.75
C PHE A 255 8.02 -20.63 4.83
N ASN A 256 8.10 -21.48 3.82
CA ASN A 256 8.96 -21.32 2.65
C ASN A 256 8.09 -21.51 1.41
N THR A 257 8.07 -20.51 0.54
CA THR A 257 7.18 -20.51 -0.61
C THR A 257 7.95 -20.29 -1.90
N ASN A 258 7.54 -20.99 -2.94
CA ASN A 258 7.84 -20.65 -4.31
C ASN A 258 6.67 -21.13 -5.16
N PHE A 259 5.62 -20.32 -5.23
CA PHE A 259 4.41 -20.65 -5.97
C PHE A 259 3.96 -19.51 -6.86
N SER A 260 3.23 -19.84 -7.92
CA SER A 260 2.48 -18.90 -8.73
C SER A 260 0.98 -19.20 -8.65
N GLY A 261 0.13 -18.20 -8.77
CA GLY A 261 -1.33 -18.41 -8.76
C GLY A 261 -2.11 -17.28 -8.11
N THR A 262 -3.44 -17.39 -8.18
CA THR A 262 -4.37 -16.46 -7.50
C THR A 262 -5.36 -17.19 -6.60
N ASN A 263 -5.46 -18.51 -6.71
CA ASN A 263 -6.31 -19.37 -5.89
C ASN A 263 -5.81 -20.83 -5.94
N LEU A 264 -6.43 -21.71 -5.15
CA LEU A 264 -6.03 -23.12 -5.07
C LEU A 264 -6.25 -23.90 -6.38
N ASN A 265 -7.14 -23.44 -7.26
CA ASN A 265 -7.44 -24.12 -8.53
C ASN A 265 -6.42 -23.80 -9.63
N ASN A 266 -5.62 -22.73 -9.47
CA ASN A 266 -4.58 -22.34 -10.44
C ASN A 266 -3.19 -22.17 -9.82
N ILE A 267 -3.00 -22.60 -8.57
CA ILE A 267 -1.70 -22.59 -7.91
C ILE A 267 -0.72 -23.55 -8.61
N GLU A 268 0.53 -23.14 -8.79
CA GLU A 268 1.62 -23.98 -9.30
C GLU A 268 2.86 -23.71 -8.44
N GLY A 269 3.72 -24.72 -8.27
CA GLY A 269 4.92 -24.63 -7.43
C GLY A 269 4.72 -25.26 -6.06
N ARG A 270 5.43 -24.75 -5.05
CA ARG A 270 5.54 -25.35 -3.72
C ARG A 270 5.27 -24.36 -2.60
N LEU A 271 4.53 -24.83 -1.61
CA LEU A 271 4.33 -24.19 -0.32
C LEU A 271 4.73 -25.19 0.77
N ARG A 272 5.78 -24.88 1.51
CA ARG A 272 6.24 -25.69 2.63
C ARG A 272 6.02 -24.94 3.94
N ILE A 273 5.38 -25.61 4.88
CA ILE A 273 5.18 -25.12 6.24
C ILE A 273 5.87 -26.11 7.18
N GLN A 274 6.70 -25.61 8.10
CA GLN A 274 7.52 -26.42 9.01
C GLN A 274 7.39 -25.92 10.44
N GLU A 275 7.74 -26.79 11.39
CA GLU A 275 7.76 -26.47 12.83
C GLU A 275 6.42 -25.91 13.30
N ILE A 276 5.32 -26.58 12.91
CA ILE A 276 3.97 -26.09 13.13
C ILE A 276 3.56 -26.47 14.55
N THR A 277 3.22 -25.48 15.37
CA THR A 277 2.57 -25.69 16.66
C THR A 277 1.20 -25.04 16.66
N LEU A 278 0.17 -25.84 16.89
CA LEU A 278 -1.22 -25.40 17.02
C LEU A 278 -1.65 -25.53 18.47
N ARG A 279 -2.09 -24.42 19.09
CA ARG A 279 -2.63 -24.44 20.46
C ARG A 279 -4.06 -23.95 20.48
N ASN A 280 -4.95 -24.76 21.06
CA ASN A 280 -6.36 -24.42 21.27
C ASN A 280 -6.79 -24.88 22.68
N PRO A 281 -8.04 -24.62 23.13
CA PRO A 281 -8.49 -25.04 24.46
C PRO A 281 -8.49 -26.56 24.72
N LYS A 282 -8.41 -27.39 23.66
CA LYS A 282 -8.38 -28.86 23.77
C LYS A 282 -6.98 -29.43 23.93
N GLY A 283 -5.94 -28.65 23.58
CA GLY A 283 -4.56 -29.10 23.70
C GLY A 283 -3.59 -28.39 22.75
N THR A 284 -2.35 -28.90 22.74
CA THR A 284 -1.28 -28.49 21.83
C THR A 284 -0.99 -29.63 20.86
N TYR A 285 -0.89 -29.30 19.58
CA TYR A 285 -0.61 -30.24 18.49
C TYR A 285 0.64 -29.76 17.74
N SER A 286 1.62 -30.65 17.59
CA SER A 286 2.84 -30.39 16.84
C SER A 286 2.82 -31.19 15.54
N ILE A 287 3.18 -30.55 14.43
CA ILE A 287 3.29 -31.15 13.10
C ILE A 287 4.66 -30.72 12.55
N ASP A 288 5.50 -31.67 12.13
CA ASP A 288 6.87 -31.34 11.73
C ASP A 288 6.86 -30.57 10.42
N SER A 289 6.11 -31.07 9.43
CA SER A 289 5.91 -30.33 8.18
C SER A 289 4.63 -30.66 7.41
N VAL A 290 4.19 -29.68 6.62
CA VAL A 290 3.18 -29.81 5.57
C VAL A 290 3.77 -29.24 4.29
N GLU A 291 3.85 -30.05 3.24
CA GLU A 291 4.28 -29.63 1.91
C GLU A 291 3.13 -29.77 0.92
N LEU A 292 2.74 -28.65 0.33
CA LEU A 292 1.84 -28.60 -0.80
C LEU A 292 2.66 -28.40 -2.08
N SER A 293 2.52 -29.31 -3.03
CA SER A 293 3.13 -29.24 -4.35
C SER A 293 2.04 -29.29 -5.42
N ALA A 294 2.03 -28.32 -6.32
CA ALA A 294 1.09 -28.25 -7.43
C ALA A 294 1.84 -28.09 -8.76
N ASN A 295 1.47 -28.90 -9.75
CA ASN A 295 2.16 -28.97 -11.03
C ASN A 295 1.21 -29.40 -12.14
N GLY A 296 1.51 -28.98 -13.37
CA GLY A 296 0.70 -29.28 -14.55
C GLY A 296 -0.57 -28.42 -14.67
N ALA A 297 -1.26 -28.59 -15.79
CA ALA A 297 -2.44 -27.81 -16.15
C ALA A 297 -3.54 -28.71 -16.77
N GLY A 298 -4.79 -28.27 -16.65
CA GLY A 298 -5.95 -29.02 -17.17
C GLY A 298 -6.05 -30.41 -16.54
N VAL A 299 -6.14 -31.44 -17.37
CA VAL A 299 -6.27 -32.85 -16.93
C VAL A 299 -4.95 -33.42 -16.42
N ALA A 300 -3.80 -32.87 -16.84
CA ALA A 300 -2.48 -33.30 -16.37
C ALA A 300 -2.07 -32.64 -15.04
N ARG A 301 -3.00 -31.91 -14.40
CA ARG A 301 -2.75 -31.20 -13.16
C ARG A 301 -2.69 -32.19 -11.99
N ASN A 302 -1.68 -32.04 -11.16
CA ASN A 302 -1.46 -32.78 -9.94
C ASN A 302 -1.36 -31.79 -8.77
N LEU A 303 -2.07 -32.08 -7.69
CA LEU A 303 -1.89 -31.46 -6.39
C LEU A 303 -1.56 -32.56 -5.39
N THR A 304 -0.42 -32.43 -4.74
CA THR A 304 0.01 -33.33 -3.69
C THR A 304 0.18 -32.56 -2.40
N ILE A 305 -0.37 -33.09 -1.31
CA ILE A 305 -0.12 -32.68 0.07
C ILE A 305 0.61 -33.82 0.75
N LYS A 306 1.77 -33.54 1.33
CA LYS A 306 2.51 -34.48 2.18
C LYS A 306 2.67 -33.90 3.57
N SER A 307 2.38 -34.68 4.60
CA SER A 307 2.55 -34.28 5.99
C SER A 307 2.58 -35.48 6.92
N ASP A 308 3.08 -35.29 8.13
CA ASP A 308 3.18 -36.36 9.13
C ASP A 308 1.81 -36.86 9.61
N ILE A 309 0.74 -36.13 9.29
CA ILE A 309 -0.64 -36.43 9.69
C ILE A 309 -1.55 -36.82 8.52
N LEU A 310 -1.17 -36.48 7.28
CA LEU A 310 -1.98 -36.69 6.09
C LEU A 310 -1.12 -36.63 4.82
N ASP A 311 -1.20 -37.69 4.03
CA ASP A 311 -0.76 -37.71 2.64
C ASP A 311 -1.98 -37.79 1.72
N ALA A 312 -2.08 -36.86 0.78
CA ALA A 312 -3.16 -36.80 -0.19
C ALA A 312 -2.64 -36.36 -1.55
N SER A 313 -3.19 -36.93 -2.63
CA SER A 313 -2.93 -36.47 -3.98
C SER A 313 -4.21 -36.44 -4.79
N ILE A 314 -4.32 -35.44 -5.66
CA ILE A 314 -5.42 -35.29 -6.61
C ILE A 314 -4.80 -35.04 -7.97
N ASN A 315 -5.14 -35.92 -8.92
CA ASN A 315 -4.76 -35.78 -10.32
C ASN A 315 -6.02 -35.53 -11.13
N GLY A 316 -5.94 -34.65 -12.12
CA GLY A 316 -7.05 -34.37 -13.01
C GLY A 316 -7.51 -32.92 -12.97
N LYS A 317 -8.70 -32.68 -13.52
CA LYS A 317 -9.33 -31.36 -13.55
C LYS A 317 -10.22 -31.25 -12.34
N TYR A 318 -9.86 -30.42 -11.37
CA TYR A 318 -10.62 -30.26 -10.12
C TYR A 318 -10.95 -28.80 -9.82
N ASP A 319 -11.99 -28.63 -9.01
CA ASP A 319 -12.33 -27.35 -8.37
C ASP A 319 -12.44 -27.59 -6.87
N LEU A 320 -11.39 -27.21 -6.12
CA LEU A 320 -11.30 -27.47 -4.68
C LEU A 320 -12.39 -26.75 -3.88
N ASN A 321 -12.94 -25.65 -4.41
CA ASN A 321 -14.04 -24.95 -3.75
C ASN A 321 -15.33 -25.77 -3.78
N SER A 322 -15.51 -26.61 -4.80
CA SER A 322 -16.73 -27.40 -5.01
C SER A 322 -16.54 -28.92 -4.88
N ILE A 323 -15.32 -29.40 -4.64
CA ILE A 323 -15.00 -30.84 -4.61
C ILE A 323 -15.86 -31.61 -3.61
N GLY A 324 -16.08 -31.06 -2.42
CA GLY A 324 -16.95 -31.67 -1.42
C GLY A 324 -18.40 -31.76 -1.90
N SER A 325 -18.91 -30.76 -2.62
CA SER A 325 -20.28 -30.78 -3.16
C SER A 325 -20.43 -31.71 -4.35
N TYR A 326 -19.40 -31.83 -5.20
CA TYR A 326 -19.36 -32.79 -6.30
C TYR A 326 -19.49 -34.23 -5.79
N TYR A 327 -18.66 -34.63 -4.83
CA TYR A 327 -18.74 -35.99 -4.27
C TYR A 327 -20.00 -36.22 -3.43
N LYS A 328 -20.53 -35.19 -2.75
CA LYS A 328 -21.86 -35.25 -2.11
C LYS A 328 -22.98 -35.49 -3.12
N ALA A 329 -22.89 -34.91 -4.32
CA ALA A 329 -23.86 -35.12 -5.38
C ALA A 329 -23.79 -36.57 -5.90
N ILE A 330 -22.59 -37.10 -6.12
CA ILE A 330 -22.39 -38.52 -6.47
C ILE A 330 -22.97 -39.42 -5.38
N ALA A 331 -22.64 -39.19 -4.12
CA ALA A 331 -23.16 -39.97 -3.00
C ALA A 331 -24.69 -39.94 -2.94
N LYS A 332 -25.32 -38.79 -3.21
CA LYS A 332 -26.78 -38.66 -3.25
C LYS A 332 -27.42 -39.44 -4.42
N THR A 333 -26.72 -39.58 -5.55
CA THR A 333 -27.19 -40.42 -6.67
C THR A 333 -27.30 -41.89 -6.27
N TYR A 334 -26.35 -42.40 -5.48
CA TYR A 334 -26.34 -43.80 -5.03
C TYR A 334 -27.08 -44.01 -3.69
N ILE A 335 -27.22 -42.97 -2.88
CA ILE A 335 -27.92 -42.99 -1.59
C ILE A 335 -28.90 -41.80 -1.54
N PRO A 336 -30.10 -41.92 -2.14
CA PRO A 336 -31.06 -40.81 -2.23
C PRO A 336 -31.53 -40.29 -0.87
N SER A 337 -31.47 -41.11 0.18
CA SER A 337 -31.77 -40.74 1.57
C SER A 337 -30.70 -39.85 2.22
N PHE A 338 -29.54 -39.66 1.59
CA PHE A 338 -28.45 -38.86 2.11
C PHE A 338 -28.79 -37.36 2.07
N GLN A 339 -29.17 -36.81 3.21
CA GLN A 339 -29.51 -35.39 3.36
C GLN A 339 -28.25 -34.52 3.41
N THR A 340 -27.95 -33.85 2.31
CA THR A 340 -26.81 -32.93 2.23
C THR A 340 -27.13 -31.68 1.41
N LYS A 341 -26.56 -30.55 1.80
CA LYS A 341 -26.55 -29.33 0.98
C LYS A 341 -25.46 -29.45 -0.07
N ILE A 342 -25.84 -29.31 -1.34
CA ILE A 342 -24.95 -29.34 -2.51
C ILE A 342 -24.98 -27.93 -3.11
N ILE A 343 -23.81 -27.28 -3.19
CA ILE A 343 -23.66 -26.03 -3.95
C ILE A 343 -23.34 -26.35 -5.41
N LYS A 344 -23.53 -25.36 -6.30
CA LYS A 344 -23.13 -25.49 -7.71
C LYS A 344 -21.65 -25.88 -7.79
N TYR A 345 -21.36 -26.92 -8.56
CA TYR A 345 -20.02 -27.44 -8.74
C TYR A 345 -19.63 -27.42 -10.22
N ASN A 346 -18.35 -27.26 -10.47
CA ASN A 346 -17.78 -27.39 -11.80
C ASN A 346 -17.47 -28.85 -12.11
N GLU A 347 -17.30 -29.15 -13.40
CA GLU A 347 -16.85 -30.45 -13.88
C GLU A 347 -15.53 -30.84 -13.19
N GLN A 348 -15.52 -32.03 -12.57
CA GLN A 348 -14.34 -32.62 -11.93
C GLN A 348 -14.09 -33.99 -12.55
N ILE A 349 -12.87 -34.20 -13.06
CA ILE A 349 -12.45 -35.40 -13.81
C ILE A 349 -11.14 -35.89 -13.25
#